data_AF-A0A0B7MDX2-F1
#
_entry.id   AF-A0A0B7MDX2-F1
#
_cell.length_a   1.000
_cell.length_b   1.000
_cell.length_c   1.000
_cell.angle_alpha   90.00
_cell.angle_beta   90.00
_cell.angle_gamma   90.00
#
_symmetry.space_group_name_H-M   'P 1'
#
loop_
_entity.id
_entity.type
_entity.pdbx_description
1 polymer ?
#
loop_
_entity_poly.entity_id
_entity_poly.type
_entity_poly.pdbx_seq_one_letter_code
_entity_poly.pdbx_strand_id
1 'polypeptide(L)' 'MGDPIADLHEDMAAEQKARATYENLINLTDDPDLADGLKFLREREVVHFQRFGETLDHLQGYMNGKKFY' A
#
# COMPACT_ATOMS: atom_id res chain seq x y z
N MET A 1 3.94 17.93 -14.40
CA MET A 1 4.89 17.48 -13.36
C MET A 1 4.06 16.93 -12.22
N GLY A 2 4.32 15.70 -11.77
CA GLY A 2 3.57 15.07 -10.68
C GLY A 2 3.95 15.63 -9.31
N ASP A 3 3.06 15.48 -8.34
CA ASP A 3 3.34 15.74 -6.92
C ASP A 3 3.63 14.39 -6.25
N PRO A 4 4.90 14.06 -5.97
CA PRO A 4 5.27 12.76 -5.44
C PRO A 4 4.66 12.45 -4.06
N ILE A 5 4.26 13.47 -3.29
CA ILE A 5 3.53 13.24 -2.03
C ILE A 5 2.09 12.79 -2.32
N ALA A 6 1.43 13.44 -3.27
CA ALA A 6 0.09 13.06 -3.69
C ALA A 6 0.09 11.65 -4.29
N ASP A 7 1.05 11.36 -5.18
CA ASP A 7 1.20 10.06 -5.83
C ASP A 7 1.38 8.94 -4.79
N LEU A 8 2.24 9.12 -3.78
CA LEU A 8 2.44 8.13 -2.71
C LEU A 8 1.20 7.91 -1.84
N HIS A 9 0.42 8.97 -1.58
CA HIS A 9 -0.85 8.83 -0.87
C HIS A 9 -1.90 8.07 -1.70
N GLU A 10 -1.94 8.31 -3.01
CA GLU A 10 -2.81 7.56 -3.93
C GLU A 10 -2.41 6.08 -3.98
N ASP A 11 -1.12 5.77 -4.07
CA ASP A 11 -0.61 4.39 -4.03
C ASP A 11 -1.00 3.70 -2.72
N MET A 12 -0.76 4.33 -1.56
CA MET A 12 -1.18 3.78 -0.26
C MET A 12 -2.69 3.52 -0.19
N ALA A 13 -3.51 4.42 -0.73
CA ALA A 13 -4.96 4.24 -0.76
C ALA A 13 -5.37 3.07 -1.68
N ALA A 14 -4.71 2.93 -2.83
CA ALA A 14 -4.93 1.82 -3.76
C ALA A 14 -4.61 0.47 -3.10
N GLU A 15 -3.50 0.36 -2.38
CA GLU A 15 -3.10 -0.87 -1.67
C GLU A 15 -4.11 -1.27 -0.58
N GLN A 16 -4.60 -0.30 0.21
CA GLN A 16 -5.65 -0.58 1.21
C GLN A 16 -6.96 -1.05 0.57
N LYS A 17 -7.32 -0.47 -0.58
CA LYS A 17 -8.52 -0.87 -1.33
C LYS A 17 -8.36 -2.29 -1.89
N ALA A 18 -7.19 -2.62 -2.45
CA ALA A 18 -6.88 -3.96 -2.93
C ALA A 18 -6.91 -4.99 -1.79
N ARG A 19 -6.27 -4.70 -0.65
CA ARG A 19 -6.32 -5.53 0.57
C ARG A 19 -7.75 -5.82 1.02
N ALA A 20 -8.59 -4.79 1.10
CA ALA A 20 -10.00 -4.95 1.49
C ALA A 20 -10.80 -5.76 0.46
N THR A 21 -10.48 -5.61 -0.83
CA THR A 21 -11.09 -6.39 -1.91
C THR A 21 -10.75 -7.88 -1.76
N TYR A 22 -9.48 -8.22 -1.53
CA TYR A 22 -9.09 -9.62 -1.33
C TYR A 22 -9.67 -10.22 -0.06
N GLU A 23 -9.73 -9.47 1.05
CA GLU A 23 -10.42 -9.91 2.27
C GLU A 23 -11.89 -10.29 1.98
N ASN A 24 -12.61 -9.45 1.23
CA ASN A 24 -13.99 -9.75 0.86
C ASN A 24 -14.10 -10.99 -0.03
N LEU A 25 -13.19 -11.18 -0.98
CA LEU A 25 -13.18 -12.36 -1.85
C LEU A 25 -12.87 -13.65 -1.08
N ILE A 26 -11.96 -13.61 -0.10
CA ILE A 26 -11.65 -14.75 0.79
C ILE A 26 -12.92 -15.17 1.55
N ASN A 27 -13.72 -14.22 2.02
CA ASN A 27 -14.96 -14.51 2.74
C ASN A 27 -16.10 -15.03 1.85
N LEU A 28 -15.94 -15.00 0.52
CA LEU A 28 -16.94 -15.42 -0.46
C LEU A 28 -16.60 -16.76 -1.13
N THR A 29 -15.47 -17.38 -0.80
CA THR A 29 -15.01 -18.64 -1.42
C THR A 29 -14.79 -19.73 -0.39
N ASP A 30 -15.22 -20.95 -0.74
CA ASP A 30 -14.91 -22.17 0.00
C ASP A 30 -13.79 -22.99 -0.67
N ASP A 31 -13.31 -22.56 -1.85
CA ASP A 31 -12.17 -23.18 -2.54
C ASP A 31 -10.85 -22.83 -1.84
N PRO A 32 -10.13 -23.82 -1.28
CA PRO A 32 -8.90 -23.59 -0.52
C PRO A 32 -7.74 -23.08 -1.39
N ASP A 33 -7.62 -23.52 -2.64
CA ASP A 33 -6.53 -23.11 -3.53
C ASP A 33 -6.70 -21.64 -3.95
N LEU A 34 -7.95 -21.23 -4.19
CA LEU A 34 -8.28 -19.82 -4.45
C LEU A 34 -8.04 -18.96 -3.20
N ALA A 35 -8.47 -19.43 -2.02
CA ALA A 35 -8.29 -18.70 -0.77
C ALA A 35 -6.81 -18.47 -0.46
N ASP A 36 -5.95 -19.46 -0.67
CA ASP A 36 -4.52 -19.33 -0.41
C ASP A 36 -3.83 -18.33 -1.36
N GLY A 37 -4.22 -18.34 -2.64
CA GLY A 37 -3.78 -17.31 -3.59
C GLY A 37 -4.18 -15.90 -3.16
N LEU A 38 -5.43 -15.72 -2.71
CA LEU A 38 -5.94 -14.42 -2.25
C LEU A 38 -5.26 -13.95 -0.96
N LYS A 39 -4.96 -14.86 -0.02
CA LYS A 39 -4.21 -14.53 1.21
C LYS A 39 -2.82 -14.00 0.87
N PHE A 40 -2.11 -14.66 -0.05
CA PHE A 40 -0.80 -14.20 -0.50
C PHE A 40 -0.86 -12.79 -1.11
N LEU A 41 -1.84 -12.52 -1.99
CA LEU A 41 -2.01 -11.19 -2.57
C LEU A 41 -2.34 -10.14 -1.50
N ARG A 42 -3.26 -10.46 -0.58
CA ARG A 42 -3.62 -9.57 0.53
C ARG A 42 -2.43 -9.22 1.43
N GLU A 43 -1.57 -10.18 1.76
CA GLU A 43 -0.36 -9.93 2.55
C GLU A 43 0.61 -9.01 1.81
N ARG A 44 0.73 -9.17 0.48
CA ARG A 44 1.55 -8.27 -0.34
C ARG A 44 1.08 -6.83 -0.30
N GLU A 45 -0.23 -6.57 -0.33
CA GLU A 45 -0.73 -5.19 -0.29
C GLU A 45 -0.45 -4.52 1.06
N VAL A 46 -0.38 -5.29 2.16
CA VAL A 46 0.09 -4.77 3.45
C VAL A 46 1.56 -4.34 3.37
N VAL A 47 2.40 -5.15 2.74
CA VAL A 47 3.83 -4.85 2.55
C VAL A 47 4.02 -3.65 1.61
N HIS A 48 3.27 -3.57 0.50
CA HIS A 48 3.32 -2.42 -0.40
C HIS A 48 2.91 -1.14 0.32
N PHE A 49 1.79 -1.15 1.05
CA PHE A 49 1.34 -0.01 1.85
C PHE A 49 2.43 0.49 2.82
N GLN A 50 3.08 -0.43 3.54
CA GLN A 50 4.17 -0.09 4.46
C GLN A 50 5.36 0.55 3.72
N ARG A 51 5.78 -0.03 2.59
CA ARG A 51 6.91 0.50 1.79
C ARG A 51 6.63 1.87 1.19
N PHE A 52 5.39 2.11 0.74
CA PHE A 52 4.99 3.45 0.28
C PHE A 52 5.00 4.46 1.43
N GLY A 53 4.52 4.06 2.61
CA GLY A 53 4.62 4.87 3.83
C GLY A 53 6.07 5.21 4.22
N GLU A 54 6.97 4.23 4.23
CA GLU A 54 8.40 4.45 4.47
C GLU A 54 9.01 5.42 3.45
N THR A 55 8.62 5.30 2.18
CA THR A 55 9.08 6.19 1.11
C THR A 55 8.58 7.62 1.32
N LEU A 56 7.31 7.78 1.74
CA LEU A 56 6.72 9.07 2.06
C LEU A 56 7.44 9.73 3.23
N ASP A 57 7.72 8.99 4.30
CA ASP A 57 8.45 9.48 5.47
C ASP A 57 9.86 9.97 5.10
N HIS A 58 10.59 9.19 4.29
CA HIS A 58 11.90 9.60 3.78
C HIS A 58 11.83 10.87 2.92
N LEU A 59 10.84 10.96 2.03
CA LEU A 59 10.65 12.12 1.17
C LEU A 59 10.35 13.39 1.98
N GLN A 60 9.43 13.30 2.93
CA GLN A 60 9.09 14.40 3.83
C GLN A 60 10.27 14.81 4.71
N GLY A 61 11.04 13.84 5.21
CA GLY A 61 12.29 14.07 5.93
C GLY A 61 13.32 14.85 5.09
N TYR A 62 13.51 14.46 3.84
CA TYR A 62 14.40 15.16 2.89
C TYR A 62 13.94 16.60 2.62
N MET A 63 12.64 16.82 2.44
CA MET A 63 12.09 18.15 2.21
C MET A 63 12.22 19.07 3.44
N ASN A 64 12.04 18.53 4.64
CA ASN A 64 12.17 19.27 5.89
C ASN A 64 13.63 19.56 6.27
N GLY A 65 14.56 18.64 5.97
CA GLY A 65 16.00 18.81 6.23
C GLY A 65 16.67 19.89 5.40
N LYS A 66 16.07 20.31 4.27
CA LYS A 66 16.57 21.41 3.42
C LYS A 66 16.29 22.83 3.97
N LYS A 67 15.63 22.97 5.13
CA LYS A 67 15.24 24.29 5.68
C LYS A 67 16.29 24.99 6.55
N PHE A 68 17.53 24.50 6.61
CA PHE A 68 18.62 25.21 7.30
C PHE A 68 19.57 25.86 6.26
N TYR A 69 19.39 27.16 6.05
CA TYR A 69 20.37 28.09 5.46
C TYR A 69 20.50 29.30 6.37
#